data_AF-A0AA42YPW3-F1
#
_entry.id   AF-A0AA42YPW3-F1
#
_cell.length_a   1.000
_cell.length_b   1.000
_cell.length_c   1.000
_cell.angle_alpha   90.00
_cell.angle_beta   90.00
_cell.angle_gamma   90.00
#
_symmetry.space_group_name_H-M   'P 1'
#
loop_
_entity.id
_entity.type
_entity.pdbx_description
1 polymer ?
#
loop_
_entity_poly.entity_id
_entity_poly.type
_entity_poly.pdbx_seq_one_letter_code
_entity_poly.pdbx_strand_id
1 'polypeptide(L)'
;MITIGFSPHRAEIIPYARQIMEQHQIIVLEEPPHPKFEDMLNGNLSIADYLMEIDIGFPEFEHLMCKEAIKLHQKKKELLQIEPYLERLLEIHEYFAQGKTPAEVLNIAHLKAVYLAEKSATGALINYYARSIEKDFKQVIESVKAFANADARRLKLRSILRAGAIATLDTNKKIYVETGYIHYPLYRYLLKDFNGNQNIRVVYLMQPVFKKLRCKRRNMGPGDILTLYYALNLPVKEDVANLLAARSLIYTQLIQTEEMLPAHSNPTPHSLEEALVNRLVDCLGFEDCKTIYSETRFKNRRESLDFVKSYI
;
A
#
# COMPACT_ATOMS: atom_id res chain seq x y z
N MET A 1 24.78 1.36 1.10
CA MET A 1 23.80 2.41 0.68
C MET A 1 22.48 1.72 0.39
N ILE A 2 21.39 2.23 0.96
CA ILE A 2 20.04 1.69 0.78
C ILE A 2 19.18 2.77 0.15
N THR A 3 18.47 2.45 -0.93
CA THR A 3 17.46 3.34 -1.53
C THR A 3 16.08 2.77 -1.32
N ILE A 4 15.22 3.49 -0.61
CA ILE A 4 13.80 3.15 -0.47
C ILE A 4 13.04 3.85 -1.60
N GLY A 5 12.47 3.05 -2.52
CA GLY A 5 11.63 3.52 -3.60
C GLY A 5 10.17 3.51 -3.18
N PHE A 6 9.64 4.68 -2.82
CA PHE A 6 8.23 4.85 -2.48
C PHE A 6 7.38 5.06 -3.75
N SER A 7 6.35 4.24 -3.92
CA SER A 7 5.41 4.32 -5.04
C SER A 7 4.02 3.78 -4.69
N PRO A 8 2.98 4.05 -5.50
CA PRO A 8 1.82 3.19 -5.56
C PRO A 8 2.15 1.92 -6.38
N HIS A 9 1.41 0.83 -6.19
CA HIS A 9 1.54 -0.39 -7.00
C HIS A 9 0.75 -0.23 -8.31
N ARG A 10 1.30 0.50 -9.27
CA ARG A 10 0.67 0.82 -10.57
C ARG A 10 1.67 0.65 -11.71
N ALA A 11 1.25 0.13 -12.86
CA ALA A 11 2.12 -0.10 -14.02
C ALA A 11 2.94 1.13 -14.47
N GLU A 12 2.41 2.35 -14.30
CA GLU A 12 3.09 3.61 -14.64
C GLU A 12 4.37 3.89 -13.84
N ILE A 13 4.58 3.23 -12.70
CA ILE A 13 5.77 3.43 -11.85
C ILE A 13 7.00 2.70 -12.40
N ILE A 14 6.78 1.66 -13.21
CA ILE A 14 7.80 0.68 -13.59
C ILE A 14 9.01 1.33 -14.30
N PRO A 15 8.84 2.28 -15.25
CA PRO A 15 9.99 2.96 -15.86
C PRO A 15 10.84 3.74 -14.84
N TYR A 16 10.20 4.33 -13.82
CA TYR A 16 10.88 5.08 -12.76
C TYR A 16 11.58 4.16 -11.77
N ALA A 17 10.94 3.05 -11.39
CA ALA A 17 11.53 2.02 -10.53
C ALA A 17 12.78 1.42 -11.19
N ARG A 18 12.68 1.01 -12.46
CA ARG A 18 13.77 0.41 -13.25
C ARG A 18 15.04 1.27 -13.22
N GLN A 19 14.91 2.57 -13.49
CA GLN A 19 16.06 3.50 -13.53
C GLN A 19 16.86 3.49 -12.23
N ILE A 20 16.20 3.27 -11.09
CA ILE A 20 16.83 3.21 -9.79
C ILE A 20 17.32 1.80 -9.50
N MET A 21 16.48 0.77 -9.70
CA MET A 21 16.83 -0.63 -9.48
C MET A 21 18.11 -1.02 -10.22
N GLU A 22 18.30 -0.58 -11.47
CA GLU A 22 19.50 -0.88 -12.26
C GLU A 22 20.82 -0.39 -11.62
N GLN A 23 20.76 0.62 -10.75
CA GLN A 23 21.91 1.18 -10.03
C GLN A 23 22.26 0.39 -8.75
N HIS A 24 21.44 -0.57 -8.36
CA HIS A 24 21.58 -1.36 -7.15
C HIS A 24 22.01 -2.79 -7.48
N GLN A 25 22.55 -3.50 -6.50
CA GLN A 25 23.00 -4.89 -6.64
C GLN A 25 21.94 -5.85 -6.10
N ILE A 26 21.33 -5.49 -4.96
CA ILE A 26 20.22 -6.21 -4.34
C ILE A 26 18.94 -5.39 -4.55
N ILE A 27 17.88 -6.05 -5.00
CA ILE A 27 16.53 -5.52 -5.16
C ILE A 27 15.61 -6.28 -4.21
N VAL A 28 15.06 -5.59 -3.22
CA VAL A 28 14.11 -6.14 -2.26
C VAL A 28 12.70 -5.80 -2.70
N LEU A 29 11.91 -6.81 -3.05
CA LEU A 29 10.52 -6.71 -3.48
C LEU A 29 9.57 -6.69 -2.26
N GLU A 30 8.38 -6.10 -2.41
CA GLU A 30 7.34 -6.05 -1.38
C GLU A 30 6.38 -7.26 -1.48
N GLU A 31 6.95 -8.47 -1.48
CA GLU A 31 6.22 -9.73 -1.64
C GLU A 31 6.80 -10.82 -0.72
N PRO A 32 5.99 -11.80 -0.28
CA PRO A 32 6.52 -12.95 0.44
C PRO A 32 7.34 -13.85 -0.50
N PRO A 33 8.39 -14.54 -0.02
CA PRO A 33 9.09 -15.56 -0.76
C PRO A 33 8.15 -16.60 -1.37
N HIS A 34 8.33 -16.86 -2.67
CA HIS A 34 7.63 -17.92 -3.37
C HIS A 34 8.62 -18.98 -3.88
N PRO A 35 8.41 -20.29 -3.62
CA PRO A 35 9.35 -21.34 -4.02
C PRO A 35 9.66 -21.37 -5.52
N LYS A 36 8.71 -20.98 -6.36
CA LYS A 36 8.84 -20.95 -7.83
C LYS A 36 9.34 -19.62 -8.41
N PHE A 37 9.70 -18.65 -7.56
CA PHE A 37 10.18 -17.35 -8.02
C PHE A 37 11.45 -17.48 -8.86
N GLU A 38 12.41 -18.29 -8.41
CA GLU A 38 13.66 -18.50 -9.14
C GLU A 38 13.44 -19.21 -10.48
N ASP A 39 12.52 -20.17 -10.55
CA ASP A 39 12.15 -20.82 -11.81
C ASP A 39 11.54 -19.84 -12.81
N MET A 40 10.71 -18.91 -12.34
CA MET A 40 10.17 -17.82 -13.16
C MET A 40 11.29 -16.89 -13.65
N LEU A 41 12.20 -16.48 -12.77
CA LEU A 41 13.34 -15.61 -13.13
C LEU A 41 14.27 -16.25 -14.17
N ASN A 42 14.47 -17.57 -14.08
CA ASN A 42 15.31 -18.35 -14.99
C ASN A 42 14.59 -18.71 -16.30
N GLY A 43 13.27 -18.49 -16.40
CA GLY A 43 12.45 -18.85 -17.55
C GLY A 43 12.08 -20.34 -17.61
N ASN A 44 12.25 -21.08 -16.53
CA ASN A 44 11.81 -22.47 -16.38
C ASN A 44 10.29 -22.55 -16.14
N LEU A 45 9.69 -21.47 -15.65
CA LEU A 45 8.25 -21.31 -15.43
C LEU A 45 7.77 -20.04 -16.16
N SER A 46 6.61 -20.10 -16.81
CA SER A 46 6.06 -18.90 -17.44
C SER A 46 5.56 -17.91 -16.39
N ILE A 47 5.56 -16.61 -16.71
CA ILE A 47 4.99 -15.59 -15.80
C ILE A 47 3.51 -15.89 -15.52
N ALA A 48 2.76 -16.35 -16.52
CA ALA A 48 1.35 -16.67 -16.34
C ALA A 48 1.15 -17.80 -15.32
N ASP A 49 1.92 -18.88 -15.43
CA ASP A 49 1.83 -20.01 -14.49
C ASP A 49 2.30 -19.62 -13.08
N TYR A 50 3.35 -18.79 -12.98
CA TYR A 50 3.81 -18.24 -11.71
C TYR A 50 2.72 -17.42 -11.02
N LEU A 51 2.08 -16.52 -11.76
CA LEU A 51 1.04 -15.64 -11.26
C LEU A 51 -0.25 -16.38 -10.87
N MET A 52 -0.53 -17.57 -11.43
CA MET A 52 -1.68 -18.39 -11.02
C MET A 52 -1.57 -18.90 -9.57
N GLU A 53 -0.37 -18.93 -8.99
CA GLU A 53 -0.13 -19.46 -7.64
C GLU A 53 -0.07 -18.37 -6.56
N ILE A 54 -0.21 -17.10 -6.96
CA ILE A 54 -0.06 -15.95 -6.08
C ILE A 54 -1.39 -15.22 -5.98
N ASP A 55 -1.69 -14.72 -4.78
CA ASP A 55 -2.84 -13.83 -4.58
C ASP A 55 -2.50 -12.43 -5.11
N ILE A 56 -3.08 -12.07 -6.26
CA ILE A 56 -2.71 -10.87 -7.02
C ILE A 56 -3.80 -9.81 -6.91
N GLY A 57 -3.43 -8.63 -6.39
CA GLY A 57 -4.30 -7.46 -6.38
C GLY A 57 -4.33 -6.68 -7.70
N PHE A 58 -3.25 -6.70 -8.49
CA PHE A 58 -3.09 -5.93 -9.73
C PHE A 58 -2.43 -6.79 -10.83
N PRO A 59 -3.18 -7.65 -11.53
CA PRO A 59 -2.66 -8.61 -12.50
C PRO A 59 -1.71 -8.03 -13.56
N GLU A 60 -2.02 -6.86 -14.12
CA GLU A 60 -1.20 -6.30 -15.18
C GLU A 60 0.08 -5.66 -14.64
N PHE A 61 -0.02 -4.96 -13.51
CA PHE A 61 1.16 -4.47 -12.79
C PHE A 61 2.11 -5.62 -12.44
N GLU A 62 1.61 -6.71 -11.85
CA GLU A 62 2.44 -7.86 -11.44
C GLU A 62 3.11 -8.54 -12.64
N HIS A 63 2.37 -8.73 -13.74
CA HIS A 63 2.93 -9.27 -14.98
C HIS A 63 4.07 -8.42 -15.53
N LEU A 64 3.89 -7.10 -15.54
CA LEU A 64 4.92 -6.17 -15.99
C LEU A 64 6.11 -6.13 -15.03
N MET A 65 5.89 -6.21 -13.72
CA MET A 65 6.95 -6.29 -12.71
C MET A 65 7.75 -7.58 -12.82
N CYS A 66 7.11 -8.74 -13.04
CA CYS A 66 7.80 -10.00 -13.32
C CYS A 66 8.70 -9.91 -14.57
N LYS A 67 8.22 -9.27 -15.64
CA LYS A 67 9.05 -9.02 -16.84
C LYS A 67 10.28 -8.17 -16.52
N GLU A 68 10.15 -7.18 -15.64
CA GLU A 68 11.30 -6.40 -15.18
C GLU A 68 12.22 -7.17 -14.24
N ALA A 69 11.66 -8.01 -13.38
CA ALA A 69 12.40 -8.88 -12.48
C ALA A 69 13.31 -9.83 -13.27
N ILE A 70 12.80 -10.47 -14.32
CA ILE A 70 13.58 -11.31 -15.25
C ILE A 70 14.73 -10.52 -15.89
N LYS A 71 14.46 -9.29 -16.38
CA LYS A 71 15.51 -8.44 -17.00
C LYS A 71 16.60 -8.07 -15.99
N LEU A 72 16.23 -7.76 -14.75
CA LEU A 72 17.18 -7.45 -13.68
C LEU A 72 17.99 -8.70 -13.31
N HIS A 73 17.36 -9.86 -13.21
CA HIS A 73 18.03 -11.14 -12.97
C HIS A 73 19.04 -11.48 -14.05
N GLN A 74 18.69 -11.32 -15.33
CA GLN A 74 19.61 -11.48 -16.47
C GLN A 74 20.82 -10.53 -16.41
N LYS A 75 20.64 -9.36 -15.80
CA LYS A 75 21.73 -8.40 -15.50
C LYS A 75 22.49 -8.75 -14.21
N LYS A 76 22.32 -9.96 -13.67
CA LYS A 76 22.95 -10.50 -12.45
C LYS A 76 22.66 -9.66 -11.21
N LYS A 77 21.47 -9.05 -11.14
CA LYS A 77 20.96 -8.46 -9.91
C LYS A 77 20.46 -9.57 -9.00
N GLU A 78 20.60 -9.38 -7.70
CA GLU A 78 20.06 -10.26 -6.68
C GLU A 78 18.66 -9.76 -6.33
N LEU A 79 17.61 -10.55 -6.62
CA LEU A 79 16.23 -10.21 -6.32
C LEU A 79 15.77 -11.01 -5.11
N LEU A 80 15.31 -10.32 -4.07
CA LEU A 80 14.87 -10.92 -2.82
C LEU A 80 13.42 -10.50 -2.55
N GLN A 81 12.54 -11.49 -2.38
CA GLN A 81 11.20 -11.28 -1.84
C GLN A 81 11.32 -11.23 -0.32
N ILE A 82 11.04 -10.07 0.29
CA ILE A 82 11.14 -9.90 1.75
C ILE A 82 9.88 -9.23 2.25
N GLU A 83 8.94 -10.05 2.73
CA GLU A 83 7.72 -9.58 3.37
C GLU A 83 7.28 -10.54 4.50
N PRO A 84 7.99 -10.53 5.65
CA PRO A 84 7.78 -11.52 6.71
C PRO A 84 6.41 -11.45 7.36
N TYR A 85 5.70 -10.34 7.20
CA TYR A 85 4.33 -10.23 7.67
C TYR A 85 3.39 -11.11 6.83
N LEU A 86 3.52 -11.05 5.50
CA LEU A 86 2.69 -11.85 4.58
C LEU A 86 3.09 -13.33 4.64
N GLU A 87 4.38 -13.65 4.81
CA GLU A 87 4.83 -15.03 5.06
C GLU A 87 4.10 -15.67 6.25
N ARG A 88 4.07 -14.97 7.38
CA ARG A 88 3.38 -15.43 8.58
C ARG A 88 1.86 -15.48 8.40
N LEU A 89 1.30 -14.58 7.59
CA LEU A 89 -0.13 -14.60 7.28
C LEU A 89 -0.50 -15.83 6.44
N LEU A 90 0.31 -16.18 5.45
CA LEU A 90 0.16 -17.41 4.66
C LEU A 90 0.27 -18.64 5.57
N GLU A 91 1.26 -18.69 6.46
CA GLU A 91 1.40 -19.77 7.45
C GLU A 91 0.16 -19.90 8.35
N ILE A 92 -0.42 -18.78 8.80
CA ILE A 92 -1.69 -18.78 9.56
C ILE A 92 -2.83 -19.38 8.74
N HIS A 93 -2.95 -19.01 7.45
CA HIS A 93 -3.99 -19.54 6.57
C HIS A 93 -3.83 -21.05 6.34
N GLU A 94 -2.60 -21.53 6.16
CA GLU A 94 -2.30 -22.96 6.03
C GLU A 94 -2.71 -23.73 7.30
N TYR A 95 -2.41 -23.20 8.49
CA TYR A 95 -2.85 -23.82 9.74
C TYR A 95 -4.39 -23.90 9.83
N PHE A 96 -5.11 -22.85 9.43
CA PHE A 96 -6.58 -22.90 9.38
C PHE A 96 -7.10 -23.90 8.36
N ALA A 97 -6.47 -24.00 7.19
CA ALA A 97 -6.81 -25.01 6.18
C ALA A 97 -6.58 -26.44 6.69
N GLN A 98 -5.62 -26.64 7.61
CA GLN A 98 -5.36 -27.90 8.31
C GLN A 98 -6.30 -28.14 9.51
N GLY A 99 -7.27 -27.26 9.76
CA GLY A 99 -8.26 -27.40 10.83
C GLY A 99 -7.81 -26.92 12.21
N LYS A 100 -6.68 -26.19 12.31
CA LYS A 100 -6.25 -25.59 13.58
C LYS A 100 -7.22 -24.52 14.04
N THR A 101 -7.38 -24.41 15.36
CA THR A 101 -8.18 -23.36 15.97
C THR A 101 -7.39 -22.06 16.16
N PRO A 102 -8.07 -20.90 16.30
CA PRO A 102 -7.42 -19.64 16.67
C PRO A 102 -6.56 -19.74 17.94
N ALA A 103 -6.98 -20.54 18.93
CA ALA A 103 -6.24 -20.71 20.18
C ALA A 103 -4.91 -21.43 19.96
N GLU A 104 -4.88 -22.43 19.08
CA GLU A 104 -3.64 -23.13 18.70
C GLU A 104 -2.68 -22.19 17.94
N VAL A 105 -3.17 -21.41 16.97
CA VAL A 105 -2.35 -20.43 16.25
C VAL A 105 -1.77 -19.37 17.20
N LEU A 106 -2.55 -18.91 18.18
CA LEU A 106 -2.10 -17.94 19.19
C LEU A 106 -0.99 -18.48 20.11
N ASN A 107 -0.82 -19.80 20.21
CA ASN A 107 0.27 -20.42 20.97
C ASN A 107 1.58 -20.46 20.18
N ILE A 108 1.55 -20.21 18.87
CA ILE A 108 2.73 -20.12 18.02
C ILE A 108 3.31 -18.70 18.12
N ALA A 109 4.46 -18.57 18.80
CA ALA A 109 4.99 -17.28 19.25
C ALA A 109 5.21 -16.26 18.12
N HIS A 110 5.75 -16.69 16.97
CA HIS A 110 6.05 -15.78 15.85
C HIS A 110 4.79 -15.34 15.08
N LEU A 111 3.70 -16.11 15.16
CA LEU A 111 2.43 -15.84 14.47
C LEU A 111 1.48 -14.96 15.28
N LYS A 112 1.54 -15.04 16.62
CA LYS A 112 0.62 -14.36 17.53
C LYS A 112 0.40 -12.88 17.20
N ALA A 113 1.48 -12.13 16.96
CA ALA A 113 1.39 -10.70 16.70
C ALA A 113 0.69 -10.40 15.36
N VAL A 114 0.99 -11.18 14.31
CA VAL A 114 0.38 -11.05 12.98
C VAL A 114 -1.09 -11.40 13.03
N TYR A 115 -1.45 -12.53 13.66
CA TYR A 115 -2.83 -12.94 13.83
C TYR A 115 -3.68 -11.87 14.56
N LEU A 116 -3.17 -11.32 15.66
CA LEU A 116 -3.89 -10.28 16.42
C LEU A 116 -4.03 -8.98 15.62
N ALA A 117 -3.01 -8.59 14.85
CA ALA A 117 -3.07 -7.41 13.99
C ALA A 117 -4.11 -7.57 12.88
N GLU A 118 -4.11 -8.71 12.17
CA GLU A 118 -5.11 -9.00 11.14
C GLU A 118 -6.52 -9.07 11.72
N LYS A 119 -6.71 -9.82 12.81
CA LYS A 119 -8.02 -9.93 13.47
C LYS A 119 -8.58 -8.55 13.85
N SER A 120 -7.73 -7.66 14.35
CA SER A 120 -8.13 -6.30 14.72
C SER A 120 -8.47 -5.45 13.49
N ALA A 121 -7.65 -5.48 12.44
CA ALA A 121 -7.87 -4.69 11.23
C ALA A 121 -9.11 -5.15 10.47
N THR A 122 -9.26 -6.45 10.25
CA THR A 122 -10.42 -7.06 9.60
C THR A 122 -11.70 -6.85 10.40
N GLY A 123 -11.65 -6.99 11.73
CA GLY A 123 -12.81 -6.71 12.59
C GLY A 123 -13.26 -5.25 12.50
N ALA A 124 -12.32 -4.30 12.49
CA ALA A 124 -12.63 -2.89 12.33
C ALA A 124 -13.20 -2.57 10.94
N LEU A 125 -12.70 -3.22 9.89
CA LEU A 125 -13.20 -3.10 8.52
C LEU A 125 -14.65 -3.60 8.40
N ILE A 126 -14.95 -4.77 8.96
CA ILE A 126 -16.32 -5.33 9.00
C ILE A 126 -17.26 -4.38 9.74
N ASN A 127 -16.83 -3.84 10.89
CA ASN A 127 -17.62 -2.87 11.62
C ASN A 127 -17.85 -1.58 10.81
N TYR A 128 -16.84 -1.10 10.08
CA TYR A 128 -17.03 0.02 9.15
C TYR A 128 -18.12 -0.27 8.11
N TYR A 129 -18.07 -1.42 7.44
CA TYR A 129 -19.10 -1.79 6.45
C TYR A 129 -20.49 -1.94 7.06
N ALA A 130 -20.60 -2.45 8.29
CA ALA A 130 -21.88 -2.51 8.98
C ALA A 130 -22.45 -1.10 9.25
N ARG A 131 -21.57 -0.16 9.64
CA ARG A 131 -21.96 1.23 9.96
C ARG A 131 -22.23 2.08 8.73
N SER A 132 -21.57 1.84 7.59
CA SER A 132 -21.73 2.66 6.38
C SER A 132 -23.16 2.65 5.80
N ILE A 133 -23.96 1.64 6.15
CA ILE A 133 -25.37 1.52 5.76
C ILE A 133 -26.29 2.36 6.68
N GLU A 134 -25.82 2.74 7.86
CA GLU A 134 -26.61 3.49 8.84
C GLU A 134 -26.81 4.96 8.42
N LYS A 135 -27.79 5.64 9.02
CA LYS A 135 -28.07 7.06 8.72
C LYS A 135 -27.16 8.03 9.48
N ASP A 136 -26.51 7.58 10.55
CA ASP A 136 -25.69 8.44 11.40
C ASP A 136 -24.28 8.62 10.84
N PHE A 137 -24.07 9.72 10.12
CA PHE A 137 -22.77 10.06 9.53
C PHE A 137 -21.65 10.08 10.57
N LYS A 138 -21.90 10.56 11.80
CA LYS A 138 -20.86 10.65 12.84
C LYS A 138 -20.38 9.25 13.24
N GLN A 139 -21.29 8.29 13.36
CA GLN A 139 -20.90 6.89 13.64
C GLN A 139 -20.09 6.27 12.50
N VAL A 140 -20.38 6.62 11.24
CA VAL A 140 -19.55 6.21 10.10
C VAL A 140 -18.13 6.81 10.22
N ILE A 141 -18.01 8.08 10.59
CA ILE A 141 -16.71 8.72 10.79
C ILE A 141 -15.90 8.04 11.90
N GLU A 142 -16.53 7.71 13.03
CA GLU A 142 -15.85 6.98 14.11
C GLU A 142 -15.38 5.59 13.66
N SER A 143 -16.17 4.87 12.86
CA SER A 143 -15.77 3.55 12.36
C SER A 143 -14.63 3.63 11.35
N VAL A 144 -14.59 4.66 10.49
CA VAL A 144 -13.45 4.94 9.59
C VAL A 144 -12.19 5.23 10.39
N LYS A 145 -12.24 6.09 11.42
CA LYS A 145 -11.08 6.37 12.28
C LYS A 145 -10.60 5.12 13.01
N ALA A 146 -11.53 4.30 13.52
CA ALA A 146 -11.21 3.04 14.19
C ALA A 146 -10.51 2.05 13.24
N PHE A 147 -11.00 1.93 12.00
CA PHE A 147 -10.35 1.13 10.97
C PHE A 147 -8.96 1.65 10.62
N ALA A 148 -8.81 2.94 10.34
CA ALA A 148 -7.51 3.56 10.04
C ALA A 148 -6.49 3.35 11.16
N ASN A 149 -6.92 3.39 12.43
CA ASN A 149 -6.05 3.13 13.58
C ASN A 149 -5.65 1.63 13.69
N ALA A 150 -6.61 0.72 13.46
CA ALA A 150 -6.32 -0.71 13.46
C ALA A 150 -5.34 -1.08 12.32
N ASP A 151 -5.57 -0.54 11.13
CA ASP A 151 -4.70 -0.74 9.96
C ASP A 151 -3.32 -0.11 10.16
N ALA A 152 -3.23 1.06 10.79
CA ALA A 152 -1.97 1.68 11.16
C ALA A 152 -1.11 0.79 12.09
N ARG A 153 -1.72 0.05 13.01
CA ARG A 153 -1.00 -0.90 13.89
C ARG A 153 -0.50 -2.11 13.10
N ARG A 154 -1.32 -2.64 12.19
CA ARG A 154 -0.94 -3.70 11.25
C ARG A 154 0.24 -3.27 10.39
N LEU A 155 0.15 -2.13 9.74
CA LEU A 155 1.19 -1.50 8.93
C LEU A 155 2.49 -1.28 9.70
N LYS A 156 2.40 -0.84 10.96
CA LYS A 156 3.56 -0.65 11.83
C LYS A 156 4.26 -1.98 12.11
N LEU A 157 3.52 -3.03 12.43
CA LEU A 157 4.08 -4.37 12.63
C LEU A 157 4.76 -4.88 11.36
N ARG A 158 4.09 -4.74 10.20
CA ARG A 158 4.64 -5.10 8.90
C ARG A 158 5.97 -4.38 8.62
N SER A 159 6.02 -3.07 8.87
CA SER A 159 7.24 -2.27 8.71
C SER A 159 8.37 -2.68 9.65
N ILE A 160 8.08 -3.09 10.89
CA ILE A 160 9.08 -3.57 11.86
C ILE A 160 9.68 -4.89 11.38
N LEU A 161 8.83 -5.86 11.03
CA LEU A 161 9.29 -7.18 10.61
C LEU A 161 10.14 -7.09 9.33
N ARG A 162 9.68 -6.30 8.36
CA ARG A 162 10.39 -6.09 7.09
C ARG A 162 11.71 -5.35 7.28
N ALA A 163 11.76 -4.32 8.14
CA ALA A 163 13.01 -3.64 8.48
C ALA A 163 14.04 -4.59 9.09
N GLY A 164 13.61 -5.41 10.06
CA GLY A 164 14.49 -6.39 10.72
C GLY A 164 15.04 -7.43 9.74
N ALA A 165 14.25 -7.90 8.78
CA ALA A 165 14.71 -8.82 7.74
C ALA A 165 15.69 -8.15 6.77
N ILE A 166 15.45 -6.90 6.35
CA ILE A 166 16.37 -6.15 5.49
C ILE A 166 17.70 -5.84 6.22
N ALA A 167 17.66 -5.67 7.54
CA ALA A 167 18.83 -5.38 8.36
C ALA A 167 19.89 -6.49 8.38
N THR A 168 19.52 -7.72 8.00
CA THR A 168 20.45 -8.87 7.94
C THR A 168 21.22 -8.98 6.62
N LEU A 169 20.85 -8.18 5.61
CA LEU A 169 21.46 -8.22 4.28
C LEU A 169 22.88 -7.65 4.27
N ASP A 170 23.68 -8.03 3.27
CA ASP A 170 25.03 -7.49 3.07
C ASP A 170 24.99 -5.99 2.73
N THR A 171 25.23 -5.18 3.76
CA THR A 171 25.16 -3.72 3.66
C THR A 171 26.32 -3.07 2.90
N ASN A 172 27.33 -3.85 2.48
CA ASN A 172 28.37 -3.38 1.56
C ASN A 172 27.85 -3.24 0.13
N LYS A 173 26.78 -3.97 -0.22
CA LYS A 173 26.10 -3.85 -1.51
C LYS A 173 25.15 -2.65 -1.53
N LYS A 174 24.89 -2.13 -2.72
CA LYS A 174 23.81 -1.16 -2.93
C LYS A 174 22.47 -1.90 -2.93
N ILE A 175 21.56 -1.55 -2.02
CA ILE A 175 20.26 -2.20 -1.86
C ILE A 175 19.15 -1.25 -2.29
N TYR A 176 18.26 -1.69 -3.18
CA TYR A 176 16.99 -1.03 -3.45
C TYR A 176 15.89 -1.75 -2.67
N VAL A 177 14.99 -1.00 -2.04
CA VAL A 177 13.82 -1.53 -1.33
C VAL A 177 12.57 -0.94 -1.96
N GLU A 178 11.78 -1.79 -2.61
CA GLU A 178 10.45 -1.43 -3.10
C GLU A 178 9.51 -1.20 -1.92
N THR A 179 8.78 -0.08 -1.92
CA THR A 179 7.72 0.05 -0.93
C THR A 179 6.55 0.99 -1.28
N GLY A 180 5.36 0.64 -0.79
CA GLY A 180 4.17 1.49 -0.85
C GLY A 180 4.31 2.81 -0.05
N TYR A 181 3.64 3.90 -0.47
CA TYR A 181 3.66 5.17 0.30
C TYR A 181 3.22 5.03 1.75
N ILE A 182 2.22 4.18 2.00
CA ILE A 182 1.66 3.94 3.32
C ILE A 182 2.71 3.32 4.26
N HIS A 183 3.63 2.52 3.73
CA HIS A 183 4.74 1.88 4.46
C HIS A 183 5.88 2.85 4.83
N TYR A 184 5.66 4.17 4.81
CA TYR A 184 6.65 5.14 5.27
C TYR A 184 7.26 4.87 6.67
N PRO A 185 6.57 4.25 7.66
CA PRO A 185 7.22 3.82 8.90
C PRO A 185 8.45 2.92 8.70
N LEU A 186 8.53 2.14 7.62
CA LEU A 186 9.69 1.31 7.26
C LEU A 186 11.00 2.11 7.28
N TYR A 187 11.00 3.33 6.75
CA TYR A 187 12.18 4.22 6.77
C TYR A 187 12.69 4.49 8.19
N ARG A 188 11.79 4.71 9.16
CA ARG A 188 12.17 4.96 10.56
C ARG A 188 12.78 3.72 11.21
N TYR A 189 12.24 2.54 10.91
CA TYR A 189 12.77 1.29 11.46
C TYR A 189 14.10 0.90 10.83
N LEU A 190 14.27 1.06 9.51
CA LEU A 190 15.56 0.85 8.87
C LEU A 190 16.64 1.79 9.44
N LEU A 191 16.33 3.08 9.62
CA LEU A 191 17.28 4.01 10.26
C LEU A 191 17.70 3.56 11.67
N LYS A 192 16.74 3.05 12.45
CA LYS A 192 16.97 2.55 13.80
C LYS A 192 17.82 1.28 13.78
N ASP A 193 17.46 0.29 12.96
CA ASP A 193 18.09 -1.03 12.95
C ASP A 193 19.51 -0.98 12.38
N PHE A 194 19.80 -0.04 11.47
CA PHE A 194 21.17 0.23 11.01
C PHE A 194 21.96 1.19 11.91
N ASN A 195 21.41 1.65 13.04
CA ASN A 195 22.03 2.60 13.97
C ASN A 195 22.65 3.84 13.29
N GLY A 196 22.09 4.29 12.17
CA GLY A 196 22.63 5.40 11.38
C GLY A 196 23.92 5.11 10.60
N ASN A 197 24.45 3.88 10.64
CA ASN A 197 25.70 3.49 9.97
C ASN A 197 25.58 3.28 8.46
N GLN A 198 24.37 3.38 7.91
CA GLN A 198 24.10 3.22 6.49
C GLN A 198 23.47 4.48 5.90
N ASN A 199 23.96 4.88 4.73
CA ASN A 199 23.34 5.94 3.96
C ASN A 199 22.01 5.43 3.39
N ILE A 200 20.90 5.85 4.00
CA ILE A 200 19.53 5.57 3.55
C ILE A 200 19.02 6.75 2.75
N ARG A 201 18.82 6.53 1.45
CA ARG A 201 18.21 7.47 0.52
C ARG A 201 16.75 7.14 0.34
N VAL A 202 15.90 8.16 0.34
CA VAL A 202 14.48 8.01 0.01
C VAL A 202 14.22 8.61 -1.37
N VAL A 203 13.55 7.84 -2.24
CA VAL A 203 13.09 8.32 -3.55
C VAL A 203 11.59 8.09 -3.68
N TYR A 204 10.88 9.08 -4.21
CA TYR A 204 9.45 9.01 -4.51
C TYR A 204 9.32 8.88 -6.01
N LEU A 205 9.02 7.69 -6.50
CA LEU A 205 9.15 7.36 -7.92
C LEU A 205 8.31 8.28 -8.80
N MET A 206 7.10 8.63 -8.33
CA MET A 206 6.15 9.48 -9.06
C MET A 206 6.28 10.97 -8.75
N GLN A 207 7.27 11.39 -7.96
CA GLN A 207 7.48 12.82 -7.67
C GLN A 207 7.62 13.69 -8.94
N PRO A 208 8.34 13.28 -10.00
CA PRO A 208 8.44 14.08 -11.22
C PRO A 208 7.08 14.31 -11.89
N VAL A 209 6.17 13.33 -11.81
CA VAL A 209 4.82 13.39 -12.37
C VAL A 209 3.95 14.31 -11.53
N PHE A 210 3.85 14.07 -10.23
CA PHE A 210 3.05 14.90 -9.33
C PHE A 210 3.50 16.36 -9.29
N LYS A 211 4.80 16.64 -9.45
CA LYS A 211 5.31 18.01 -9.59
C LYS A 211 4.72 18.73 -10.81
N LYS A 212 4.64 18.06 -11.97
CA LYS A 212 4.03 18.63 -13.19
C LYS A 212 2.54 18.88 -13.01
N LEU A 213 1.87 18.03 -12.24
CA LEU A 213 0.45 18.15 -11.89
C LEU A 213 0.17 19.17 -10.78
N ARG A 214 1.21 19.80 -10.23
CA ARG A 214 1.13 20.72 -9.08
C ARG A 214 0.56 20.07 -7.82
N CYS A 215 0.75 18.77 -7.66
CA CYS A 215 0.37 17.99 -6.49
C CYS A 215 1.51 17.92 -5.46
N LYS A 216 1.18 17.48 -4.23
CA LYS A 216 2.18 17.15 -3.22
C LYS A 216 3.06 15.98 -3.69
N ARG A 217 4.30 15.89 -3.18
CA ARG A 217 5.25 14.82 -3.53
C ARG A 217 4.67 13.41 -3.42
N ARG A 218 3.80 13.21 -2.42
CA ARG A 218 2.99 12.01 -2.23
C ARG A 218 1.53 12.44 -2.42
N ASN A 219 0.93 12.08 -3.54
CA ASN A 219 -0.48 12.37 -3.81
C ASN A 219 -1.36 11.26 -3.19
N MET A 220 -1.32 11.15 -1.85
CA MET A 220 -2.06 10.12 -1.11
C MET A 220 -3.50 10.55 -0.88
N GLY A 221 -4.41 9.58 -0.86
CA GLY A 221 -5.79 9.80 -0.46
C GLY A 221 -5.89 10.22 1.02
N PRO A 222 -7.00 10.86 1.42
CA PRO A 222 -7.20 11.33 2.79
C PRO A 222 -7.23 10.20 3.83
N GLY A 223 -7.70 9.00 3.46
CA GLY A 223 -7.66 7.81 4.31
C GLY A 223 -6.22 7.37 4.62
N ASP A 224 -5.37 7.26 3.59
CA ASP A 224 -3.94 6.94 3.74
C ASP A 224 -3.21 7.98 4.59
N ILE A 225 -3.53 9.26 4.42
CA ILE A 225 -2.98 10.34 5.23
C ILE A 225 -3.33 10.12 6.71
N LEU A 226 -4.60 9.84 7.01
CA LEU A 226 -5.07 9.58 8.37
C LEU A 226 -4.39 8.35 8.99
N THR A 227 -4.36 7.22 8.27
CA THR A 227 -3.66 6.01 8.70
C THR A 227 -2.17 6.27 8.96
N LEU A 228 -1.53 7.10 8.14
CA LEU A 228 -0.11 7.44 8.32
C LEU A 228 0.13 8.31 9.56
N TYR A 229 -0.77 9.23 9.93
CA TYR A 229 -0.70 9.96 11.21
C TYR A 229 -0.67 8.97 12.38
N TYR A 230 -1.59 8.01 12.39
CA TYR A 230 -1.65 6.98 13.44
C TYR A 230 -0.41 6.08 13.44
N ALA A 231 0.04 5.61 12.27
CA ALA A 231 1.17 4.68 12.17
C ALA A 231 2.48 5.31 12.67
N LEU A 232 2.66 6.60 12.42
CA LEU A 232 3.83 7.38 12.85
C LEU A 232 3.70 7.94 14.27
N ASN A 233 2.57 7.68 14.96
CA ASN A 233 2.21 8.26 16.26
C ASN A 233 2.34 9.79 16.26
N LEU A 234 1.95 10.42 15.15
CA LEU A 234 1.95 11.88 15.03
C LEU A 234 0.67 12.44 15.66
N PRO A 235 0.76 13.57 16.38
CA PRO A 235 -0.44 14.22 16.90
C PRO A 235 -1.32 14.70 15.74
N VAL A 236 -2.61 14.38 15.81
CA VAL A 236 -3.64 14.85 14.89
C VAL A 236 -4.78 15.44 15.71
N LYS A 237 -5.22 16.65 15.37
CA LYS A 237 -6.39 17.27 16.01
C LYS A 237 -7.64 16.51 15.61
N GLU A 238 -8.60 16.41 16.53
CA GLU A 238 -9.86 15.68 16.32
C GLU A 238 -10.58 16.15 15.05
N ASP A 239 -10.71 17.46 14.86
CA ASP A 239 -11.38 18.06 13.70
C ASP A 239 -10.70 17.69 12.37
N VAL A 240 -9.37 17.59 12.38
CA VAL A 240 -8.58 17.18 11.20
C VAL A 240 -8.76 15.68 10.93
N ALA A 241 -8.75 14.85 11.98
CA ALA A 241 -9.00 13.42 11.85
C ALA A 241 -10.40 13.14 11.31
N ASN A 242 -11.41 13.86 11.82
CA ASN A 242 -12.79 13.80 11.34
C ASN A 242 -12.90 14.23 9.88
N LEU A 243 -12.23 15.32 9.49
CA LEU A 243 -12.25 15.79 8.10
C LEU A 243 -11.58 14.79 7.15
N LEU A 244 -10.42 14.22 7.51
CA LEU A 244 -9.75 13.21 6.70
C LEU A 244 -10.59 11.93 6.56
N ALA A 245 -11.21 11.48 7.66
CA ALA A 245 -12.13 10.36 7.63
C ALA A 245 -13.33 10.64 6.71
N ALA A 246 -13.96 11.81 6.84
CA ALA A 246 -15.10 12.21 6.00
C ALA A 246 -14.73 12.29 4.52
N ARG A 247 -13.60 12.93 4.20
CA ARG A 247 -13.05 13.01 2.85
C ARG A 247 -12.71 11.64 2.26
N SER A 248 -12.28 10.68 3.09
CA SER A 248 -11.97 9.32 2.63
C SER A 248 -13.21 8.58 2.14
N LEU A 249 -14.38 8.81 2.72
CA LEU A 249 -15.63 8.22 2.23
C LEU A 249 -15.94 8.69 0.81
N ILE A 250 -15.79 10.00 0.55
CA ILE A 250 -16.01 10.57 -0.78
C ILE A 250 -14.93 10.12 -1.75
N TYR A 251 -13.66 10.17 -1.34
CA TYR A 251 -12.53 9.71 -2.15
C TYR A 251 -12.73 8.28 -2.68
N THR A 252 -13.11 7.35 -1.81
CA THR A 252 -13.33 5.94 -2.19
C THR A 252 -14.48 5.75 -3.18
N GLN A 253 -15.47 6.65 -3.21
CA GLN A 253 -16.56 6.62 -4.21
C GLN A 253 -16.13 7.16 -5.57
N LEU A 254 -15.10 8.03 -5.60
CA LEU A 254 -14.68 8.74 -6.80
C LEU A 254 -13.48 8.10 -7.50
N ILE A 255 -12.64 7.39 -6.76
CA ILE A 255 -11.40 6.84 -7.30
C ILE A 255 -11.66 5.65 -8.24
N GLN A 256 -10.87 5.53 -9.31
CA GLN A 256 -10.91 4.35 -10.18
C GLN A 256 -10.24 3.16 -9.49
N THR A 257 -10.97 2.05 -9.37
CA THR A 257 -10.48 0.81 -8.74
C THR A 257 -9.87 -0.15 -9.76
N GLU A 258 -10.27 -0.08 -11.02
CA GLU A 258 -9.71 -0.88 -12.11
C GLU A 258 -8.30 -0.41 -12.48
N GLU A 259 -7.46 -1.34 -12.95
CA GLU A 259 -6.14 -1.00 -13.47
C GLU A 259 -6.25 -0.18 -14.77
N MET A 260 -5.45 0.88 -14.85
CA MET A 260 -5.29 1.73 -16.01
C MET A 260 -3.85 1.61 -16.51
N LEU A 261 -3.71 1.09 -17.72
CA LEU A 261 -2.40 0.88 -18.33
C LEU A 261 -1.85 2.16 -18.97
N PRO A 262 -0.55 2.44 -18.79
CA PRO A 262 0.14 3.50 -19.51
C PRO A 262 -0.01 3.36 -21.03
N ALA A 263 -0.37 4.46 -21.70
CA ALA A 263 -0.38 4.56 -23.15
C ALA A 263 0.52 5.72 -23.62
N HIS A 264 0.90 5.75 -24.89
CA HIS A 264 1.71 6.85 -25.42
C HIS A 264 1.03 8.22 -25.25
N SER A 265 -0.30 8.30 -25.42
CA SER A 265 -1.07 9.53 -25.20
C SER A 265 -1.24 9.90 -23.73
N ASN A 266 -1.17 8.92 -22.83
CA ASN A 266 -1.33 9.09 -21.40
C ASN A 266 -0.43 8.09 -20.63
N PRO A 267 0.83 8.48 -20.35
CA PRO A 267 1.80 7.56 -19.74
C PRO A 267 1.59 7.34 -18.25
N THR A 268 0.73 8.14 -17.59
CA THR A 268 0.49 8.07 -16.14
C THR A 268 -1.00 8.23 -15.80
N PRO A 269 -1.86 7.33 -16.29
CA PRO A 269 -3.31 7.47 -16.15
C PRO A 269 -3.79 7.46 -14.69
N HIS A 270 -3.19 6.65 -13.82
CA HIS A 270 -3.56 6.61 -12.40
C HIS A 270 -3.16 7.90 -11.70
N SER A 271 -1.93 8.36 -11.86
CA SER A 271 -1.48 9.61 -11.24
C SER A 271 -2.33 10.82 -11.65
N LEU A 272 -2.82 10.87 -12.90
CA LEU A 272 -3.71 11.94 -13.35
C LEU A 272 -5.08 11.88 -12.68
N GLU A 273 -5.65 10.69 -12.59
CA GLU A 273 -6.96 10.47 -11.98
C GLU A 273 -6.92 10.72 -10.47
N GLU A 274 -5.93 10.16 -9.77
CA GLU A 274 -5.71 10.40 -8.33
C GLU A 274 -5.50 11.90 -8.06
N ALA A 275 -4.78 12.62 -8.92
CA ALA A 275 -4.58 14.06 -8.79
C ALA A 275 -5.87 14.86 -9.02
N LEU A 276 -6.75 14.41 -9.91
CA LEU A 276 -8.06 15.03 -10.11
C LEU A 276 -8.98 14.77 -8.91
N VAL A 277 -9.09 13.52 -8.45
CA VAL A 277 -9.95 13.16 -7.32
C VAL A 277 -9.49 13.84 -6.04
N ASN A 278 -8.19 13.85 -5.73
CA ASN A 278 -7.67 14.55 -4.56
C ASN A 278 -7.97 16.06 -4.61
N ARG A 279 -7.88 16.70 -5.77
CA ARG A 279 -8.24 18.13 -5.90
C ARG A 279 -9.72 18.41 -5.62
N LEU A 280 -10.61 17.54 -6.07
CA LEU A 280 -12.04 17.67 -5.77
C LEU A 280 -12.29 17.51 -4.27
N VAL A 281 -11.73 16.45 -3.67
CA VAL A 281 -11.94 16.11 -2.26
C VAL A 281 -11.25 17.12 -1.33
N ASP A 282 -10.13 17.71 -1.73
CA ASP A 282 -9.40 18.70 -0.93
C ASP A 282 -10.18 20.01 -0.72
N CYS A 283 -11.16 20.31 -1.57
CA CYS A 283 -12.05 21.46 -1.44
C CYS A 283 -13.20 21.23 -0.44
N LEU A 284 -13.49 19.98 -0.06
CA LEU A 284 -14.69 19.64 0.72
C LEU A 284 -14.46 19.83 2.22
N GLY A 285 -15.32 20.58 2.90
CA GLY A 285 -15.46 20.63 4.34
C GLY A 285 -16.15 19.39 4.91
N PHE A 286 -16.23 19.31 6.24
CA PHE A 286 -16.87 18.18 6.92
C PHE A 286 -18.37 18.08 6.61
N GLU A 287 -19.08 19.21 6.64
CA GLU A 287 -20.51 19.23 6.30
C GLU A 287 -20.76 18.96 4.81
N ASP A 288 -19.86 19.40 3.92
CA ASP A 288 -19.95 19.07 2.48
C ASP A 288 -19.86 17.55 2.29
N CYS A 289 -18.89 16.89 2.93
CA CYS A 289 -18.75 15.44 2.89
C CYS A 289 -20.00 14.72 3.43
N LYS A 290 -20.64 15.26 4.47
CA LYS A 290 -21.88 14.69 5.02
C LYS A 290 -23.03 14.76 4.01
N THR A 291 -23.22 15.93 3.39
CA THR A 291 -24.27 16.14 2.37
C THR A 291 -24.01 15.27 1.15
N ILE A 292 -22.79 15.27 0.63
CA ILE A 292 -22.42 14.44 -0.53
C ILE A 292 -22.63 12.97 -0.20
N TYR A 293 -22.10 12.49 0.92
CA TYR A 293 -22.20 11.08 1.29
C TYR A 293 -23.64 10.60 1.40
N SER A 294 -24.55 11.41 1.96
CA SER A 294 -25.98 11.03 2.01
C SER A 294 -26.60 10.83 0.63
N GLU A 295 -26.14 11.58 -0.37
CA GLU A 295 -26.65 11.54 -1.74
C GLU A 295 -25.96 10.49 -2.62
N THR A 296 -24.69 10.17 -2.36
CA THR A 296 -23.86 9.35 -3.25
C THR A 296 -23.58 7.95 -2.74
N ARG A 297 -23.79 7.63 -1.46
CA ARG A 297 -23.38 6.33 -0.86
C ARG A 297 -23.92 5.06 -1.49
N PHE A 298 -25.01 5.14 -2.25
CA PHE A 298 -25.58 4.00 -2.99
C PHE A 298 -25.49 4.18 -4.51
N LYS A 299 -24.84 5.25 -4.97
CA LYS A 299 -24.65 5.55 -6.38
C LYS A 299 -23.38 4.90 -6.89
N ASN A 300 -23.32 4.65 -8.19
CA ASN A 300 -22.07 4.20 -8.80
C ASN A 300 -21.06 5.36 -8.91
N ARG A 301 -19.83 5.04 -9.29
CA ARG A 301 -18.74 6.02 -9.40
C ARG A 301 -19.07 7.18 -10.33
N ARG A 302 -19.67 6.91 -11.50
CA ARG A 302 -19.99 7.94 -12.50
C ARG A 302 -20.99 8.95 -11.95
N GLU A 303 -22.09 8.44 -11.39
CA GLU A 303 -23.13 9.26 -10.78
C GLU A 303 -22.60 10.08 -9.59
N SER A 304 -21.73 9.47 -8.77
CA SER A 304 -21.07 10.16 -7.65
C SER A 304 -20.14 11.27 -8.13
N LEU A 305 -19.38 11.02 -9.19
CA LEU A 305 -18.47 12.01 -9.77
C LEU A 305 -19.21 13.19 -10.40
N ASP A 306 -20.30 12.92 -11.13
CA ASP A 306 -21.13 13.96 -11.72
C ASP A 306 -21.79 14.83 -10.63
N PHE A 307 -22.26 14.21 -9.54
CA PHE A 307 -22.83 14.92 -8.39
C PHE A 307 -21.79 15.79 -7.67
N VAL A 308 -20.60 15.26 -7.38
CA VAL A 308 -19.57 16.05 -6.68
C VAL A 308 -19.09 17.23 -7.52
N LYS A 309 -18.99 17.06 -8.85
CA LYS A 309 -18.62 18.15 -9.75
C LYS A 309 -19.68 19.25 -9.86
N SER A 310 -20.97 18.92 -9.73
CA SER A 310 -22.02 19.93 -9.73
C SER A 310 -22.20 20.61 -8.37
N TYR A 311 -21.71 19.98 -7.30
CA TYR A 311 -21.77 20.51 -5.94
C TYR A 311 -20.71 21.60 -5.68
N ILE A 312 -19.51 21.46 -6.25
CA ILE A 312 -18.36 22.38 -6.11
C ILE A 312 -18.44 23.51 -7.13
#